data_AF-A0A925N8K2-F1
#
_entry.id   AF-A0A925N8K2-F1
#
_cell.length_a   1.000
_cell.length_b   1.000
_cell.length_c   1.000
_cell.angle_alpha   90.00
_cell.angle_beta   90.00
_cell.angle_gamma   90.00
#
_symmetry.space_group_name_H-M   'P 1'
#
loop_
_entity.id
_entity.type
_entity.pdbx_description
1 polymer ?
#
loop_
_entity_poly.entity_id
_entity_poly.type
_entity_poly.pdbx_seq_one_letter_code
_entity_poly.pdbx_strand_id
1 'polypeptide(L)'
;MDRHAASSLPAGTRPFELTHGPDHLQTIEQSHQRCRAMGLMENAIPELNPVSAHGARQMREQHQRLFEHATPVMEMLCEQILFTKSIVALADAQGNTLQVIGDNGFMERVQQVALSTGVNWAESTKGTNAVGTALFTEAPTLVHAQEHFFAANRFLTCSASPIFDHAGQMMGVLDVSGHQLSYHPHTLAMVAMSARMIENHWFSDKFRHGLRLHFHARPEMLGTMREAMVALSPDGEILGANRSALEQLGLNVPALRKLGLEAVFGITVGAIADHCRHHADEPMRLYPQHGGQVGDPLFARALFNWPTFWPAVSLATGVAVPRAAEALRPQPQLALVAEPSADHTAANTTLQAQEMAAIRSAVDAAGGNISRAARQLGVARNTIYRKLRAADAAA
;
A
#
# COMPACT_ATOMS: atom_id res chain seq x y z
N MET A 1 -32.13 54.74 27.67
CA MET A 1 -31.04 53.99 28.33
C MET A 1 -31.59 52.59 28.64
N ASP A 2 -31.67 51.71 27.65
CA ASP A 2 -30.61 50.82 27.15
C ASP A 2 -30.22 49.70 28.14
N ARG A 3 -30.65 48.46 27.88
CA ARG A 3 -29.86 47.34 27.31
C ARG A 3 -30.44 45.98 27.72
N HIS A 4 -31.22 45.36 26.84
CA HIS A 4 -31.30 43.90 26.75
C HIS A 4 -30.62 43.49 25.44
N ALA A 5 -29.41 42.94 25.55
CA ALA A 5 -28.65 42.43 24.41
C ALA A 5 -29.14 41.01 24.08
N ALA A 6 -29.83 40.88 22.94
CA ALA A 6 -29.99 39.61 22.26
C ALA A 6 -28.65 39.25 21.60
N SER A 7 -28.02 38.18 22.09
CA SER A 7 -26.86 37.56 21.44
C SER A 7 -27.33 36.86 20.18
N SER A 8 -27.03 37.46 19.03
CA SER A 8 -27.23 36.87 17.71
C SER A 8 -26.09 35.88 17.44
N LEU A 9 -26.43 34.61 17.27
CA LEU A 9 -25.52 33.62 16.70
C LEU A 9 -25.22 34.03 15.24
N PRO A 10 -23.95 34.03 14.80
CA PRO A 10 -23.62 34.41 13.45
C PRO A 10 -24.20 33.37 12.47
N ALA A 11 -24.97 33.87 11.51
CA ALA A 11 -25.53 33.11 10.42
C ALA A 11 -24.43 32.56 9.49
N GLY A 12 -24.51 31.26 9.19
CA GLY A 12 -24.03 30.67 7.95
C GLY A 12 -22.52 30.57 7.76
N THR A 13 -21.90 29.53 8.32
CA THR A 13 -20.77 28.89 7.64
C THR A 13 -21.30 28.35 6.31
N ARG A 14 -21.00 29.04 5.21
CA ARG A 14 -21.20 28.49 3.87
C ARG A 14 -20.43 27.15 3.79
N PRO A 15 -21.01 26.08 3.24
CA PRO A 15 -20.24 24.87 2.96
C PRO A 15 -19.01 25.26 2.15
N PHE A 16 -17.85 24.73 2.49
CA PHE A 16 -16.65 24.88 1.68
C PHE A 16 -16.96 24.30 0.30
N GLU A 17 -17.16 25.16 -0.71
CA GLU A 17 -17.34 24.72 -2.09
C GLU A 17 -16.00 24.17 -2.57
N LEU A 18 -15.95 22.85 -2.73
CA LEU A 18 -14.83 22.19 -3.37
C LEU A 18 -14.79 22.61 -4.82
N THR A 19 -13.84 23.47 -5.16
CA THR A 19 -13.51 23.79 -6.55
C THR A 19 -12.72 22.62 -7.12
N HIS A 20 -13.44 21.54 -7.44
CA HIS A 20 -12.88 20.44 -8.23
C HIS A 20 -12.65 20.92 -9.66
N GLY A 21 -11.56 20.44 -10.28
CA GLY A 21 -11.26 20.77 -11.68
C GLY A 21 -12.37 20.29 -12.64
N PRO A 22 -12.47 20.87 -13.85
CA PRO A 22 -13.49 20.50 -14.84
C PRO A 22 -13.51 19.00 -15.18
N ASP A 23 -12.34 18.36 -15.21
CA ASP A 23 -12.18 16.93 -15.52
C ASP A 23 -12.84 16.03 -14.46
N HIS A 24 -12.84 16.45 -13.19
CA HIS A 24 -13.49 15.72 -12.09
C HIS A 24 -15.01 15.73 -12.25
N LEU A 25 -15.60 16.92 -12.47
CA LEU A 25 -17.04 17.04 -12.66
C LEU A 25 -17.53 16.23 -13.88
N GLN A 26 -16.73 16.20 -14.94
CA GLN A 26 -17.01 15.38 -16.11
C GLN A 26 -17.00 13.88 -15.76
N THR A 27 -16.02 13.43 -14.98
CA THR A 27 -15.91 12.03 -14.53
C THR A 27 -17.13 11.61 -13.71
N ILE A 28 -17.57 12.46 -12.77
CA ILE A 28 -18.75 12.22 -11.94
C ILE A 28 -20.02 12.17 -12.80
N GLU A 29 -20.21 13.13 -13.71
CA GLU A 29 -21.39 13.15 -14.58
C GLU A 29 -21.44 11.91 -15.49
N GLN A 30 -20.31 11.48 -16.04
CA GLN A 30 -20.22 10.24 -16.82
C GLN A 30 -20.60 9.02 -15.96
N SER A 31 -20.14 8.95 -14.71
CA SER A 31 -20.52 7.89 -13.78
C SER A 31 -22.02 7.89 -13.49
N HIS A 32 -22.61 9.06 -13.24
CA HIS A 32 -24.05 9.21 -13.05
C HIS A 32 -24.84 8.76 -14.28
N GLN A 33 -24.37 9.08 -15.49
CA GLN A 33 -24.98 8.63 -16.74
C GLN A 33 -24.93 7.11 -16.87
N ARG A 34 -23.81 6.46 -16.54
CA ARG A 34 -23.71 4.99 -16.51
C ARG A 34 -24.69 4.39 -15.52
N CYS A 35 -24.80 4.94 -14.31
CA CYS A 35 -25.75 4.48 -13.29
C CYS A 35 -27.21 4.58 -13.75
N ARG A 36 -27.58 5.71 -14.38
CA ARG A 36 -28.91 5.89 -14.98
C ARG A 36 -29.17 4.91 -16.11
N ALA A 37 -28.18 4.67 -16.97
CA ALA A 37 -28.28 3.70 -18.06
C ALA A 37 -28.47 2.25 -17.56
N MET A 38 -27.98 1.92 -16.36
CA MET A 38 -28.21 0.64 -15.68
C MET A 38 -29.56 0.57 -14.95
N GLY A 39 -30.38 1.62 -14.99
CA GLY A 39 -31.71 1.65 -14.36
C GLY A 39 -31.70 1.96 -12.87
N LEU A 40 -30.58 2.46 -12.31
CA LEU A 40 -30.50 2.83 -10.90
C LEU A 40 -31.28 4.12 -10.63
N MET A 41 -31.94 4.19 -9.47
CA MET A 41 -32.68 5.37 -8.99
C MET A 41 -31.99 5.95 -7.75
N GLU A 42 -31.81 7.28 -7.69
CA GLU A 42 -31.05 7.95 -6.62
C GLU A 42 -31.61 7.72 -5.20
N ASN A 43 -32.92 7.53 -5.10
CA ASN A 43 -33.65 7.28 -3.85
C ASN A 43 -33.84 5.79 -3.54
N ALA A 44 -33.24 4.90 -4.33
CA ALA A 44 -33.26 3.48 -4.02
C ALA A 44 -32.56 3.21 -2.69
N ILE A 45 -33.09 2.26 -1.92
CA ILE A 45 -32.45 1.78 -0.70
C ILE A 45 -31.38 0.77 -1.13
N PRO A 46 -30.09 0.99 -0.84
CA PRO A 46 -29.05 0.06 -1.25
C PRO A 46 -29.27 -1.31 -0.59
N GLU A 47 -29.24 -2.38 -1.37
CA GLU A 47 -29.36 -3.73 -0.80
C GLU A 47 -28.19 -4.04 0.14
N LEU A 48 -28.53 -4.52 1.33
CA LEU A 48 -27.60 -5.08 2.30
C LEU A 48 -27.54 -6.57 2.01
N ASN A 49 -26.61 -7.00 1.15
CA ASN A 49 -26.37 -8.42 0.87
C ASN A 49 -25.13 -8.87 1.65
N PRO A 50 -25.25 -9.17 2.96
CA PRO A 50 -24.10 -9.57 3.77
C PRO A 50 -23.58 -10.92 3.28
N VAL A 51 -22.27 -11.00 3.06
CA VAL A 51 -21.62 -12.26 2.70
C VAL A 51 -21.52 -13.14 3.94
N SER A 52 -21.74 -14.45 3.76
CA SER A 52 -21.59 -15.43 4.84
C SER A 52 -20.15 -15.46 5.35
N ALA A 53 -19.93 -15.86 6.61
CA ALA A 53 -18.58 -15.99 7.16
C ALA A 53 -17.69 -16.96 6.35
N HIS A 54 -18.31 -17.97 5.72
CA HIS A 54 -17.62 -18.87 4.80
C HIS A 54 -17.23 -18.15 3.50
N GLY A 55 -18.14 -17.42 2.87
CA GLY A 55 -17.85 -16.63 1.67
C GLY A 55 -16.74 -15.60 1.91
N ALA A 56 -16.77 -14.90 3.06
CA ALA A 56 -15.73 -13.94 3.43
C ALA A 56 -14.36 -14.59 3.68
N ARG A 57 -14.32 -15.87 4.07
CA ARG A 57 -13.07 -16.64 4.18
C ARG A 57 -12.56 -17.05 2.81
N GLN A 58 -13.44 -17.56 1.95
CA GLN A 58 -13.09 -17.95 0.59
C GLN A 58 -12.56 -16.76 -0.23
N MET A 59 -13.19 -15.59 -0.10
CA MET A 59 -12.69 -14.36 -0.73
C MET A 59 -11.28 -14.00 -0.23
N ARG A 60 -11.03 -14.10 1.07
CA ARG A 60 -9.69 -13.87 1.64
C ARG A 60 -8.65 -14.85 1.10
N GLU A 61 -8.99 -16.12 0.98
CA GLU A 61 -8.11 -17.14 0.43
C GLU A 61 -7.81 -16.90 -1.06
N GLN A 62 -8.84 -16.55 -1.84
CA GLN A 62 -8.71 -16.22 -3.26
C GLN A 62 -7.79 -15.00 -3.50
N HIS A 63 -7.84 -14.02 -2.60
CA HIS A 63 -7.06 -12.78 -2.69
C HIS A 63 -5.89 -12.73 -1.69
N GLN A 64 -5.42 -13.89 -1.19
CA GLN A 64 -4.46 -13.97 -0.09
C GLN A 64 -3.22 -13.10 -0.31
N ARG A 65 -2.64 -13.13 -1.50
CA ARG A 65 -1.42 -12.36 -1.80
C ARG A 65 -1.65 -10.85 -1.77
N LEU A 66 -2.80 -10.38 -2.25
CA LEU A 66 -3.14 -8.95 -2.15
C LEU A 66 -3.30 -8.56 -0.69
N PHE A 67 -4.00 -9.38 0.11
CA PHE A 67 -4.17 -9.18 1.54
C PHE A 67 -2.86 -9.06 2.30
N GLU A 68 -1.92 -9.98 2.07
CA GLU A 68 -0.62 -10.03 2.74
C GLU A 68 0.15 -8.71 2.57
N HIS A 69 0.13 -8.12 1.37
CA HIS A 69 0.83 -6.88 1.08
C HIS A 69 0.01 -5.62 1.38
N ALA A 70 -1.33 -5.70 1.34
CA ALA A 70 -2.21 -4.58 1.63
C ALA A 70 -2.36 -4.31 3.13
N THR A 71 -2.50 -5.36 3.95
CA THR A 71 -2.77 -5.24 5.40
C THR A 71 -1.84 -4.25 6.13
N PRO A 72 -0.50 -4.38 6.05
CA PRO A 72 0.39 -3.45 6.78
C PRO A 72 0.29 -2.01 6.28
N VAL A 73 0.02 -1.81 4.98
CA VAL A 73 -0.15 -0.47 4.41
C VAL A 73 -1.48 0.13 4.82
N MET A 74 -2.54 -0.68 4.86
CA MET A 74 -3.84 -0.26 5.37
C MET A 74 -3.73 0.15 6.84
N GLU A 75 -3.07 -0.65 7.69
CA GLU A 75 -2.85 -0.32 9.10
C GLU A 75 -2.12 1.01 9.27
N MET A 76 -1.03 1.23 8.53
CA MET A 76 -0.30 2.51 8.51
C MET A 76 -1.21 3.68 8.09
N LEU A 77 -1.97 3.51 7.00
CA LEU A 77 -2.88 4.55 6.51
C LEU A 77 -3.97 4.85 7.54
N CYS A 78 -4.51 3.81 8.19
CA CYS A 78 -5.49 3.95 9.25
C CYS A 78 -4.92 4.75 10.43
N GLU A 79 -3.68 4.49 10.85
CA GLU A 79 -2.99 5.25 11.89
C GLU A 79 -2.88 6.74 11.57
N GLN A 80 -2.60 7.08 10.32
CA GLN A 80 -2.51 8.48 9.85
C GLN A 80 -3.85 9.21 9.89
N ILE A 81 -4.98 8.49 9.82
CA ILE A 81 -6.33 9.08 9.75
C ILE A 81 -7.20 8.80 10.99
N LEU A 82 -6.63 8.23 12.06
CA LEU A 82 -7.34 7.76 13.27
C LEU A 82 -8.35 8.78 13.84
N PHE A 83 -8.02 10.08 13.81
CA PHE A 83 -8.84 11.12 14.42
C PHE A 83 -9.83 11.80 13.45
N THR A 84 -9.96 11.29 12.23
CA THR A 84 -10.80 11.90 11.18
C THR A 84 -12.21 11.28 11.10
N LYS A 85 -12.51 10.27 11.92
CA LYS A 85 -13.73 9.43 11.80
C LYS A 85 -13.87 8.85 10.40
N SER A 86 -12.80 8.19 9.96
CA SER A 86 -12.70 7.54 8.66
C SER A 86 -12.34 6.08 8.83
N ILE A 87 -12.51 5.34 7.75
CA ILE A 87 -12.14 3.94 7.61
C ILE A 87 -11.26 3.78 6.37
N VAL A 88 -10.47 2.72 6.36
CA VAL A 88 -9.76 2.24 5.18
C VAL A 88 -10.43 0.95 4.74
N ALA A 89 -10.84 0.87 3.48
CA ALA A 89 -11.41 -0.30 2.86
C ALA A 89 -10.53 -0.80 1.71
N LEU A 90 -10.47 -2.11 1.55
CA LEU A 90 -9.87 -2.77 0.40
C LEU A 90 -10.98 -3.51 -0.34
N ALA A 91 -11.08 -3.33 -1.65
CA ALA A 91 -11.99 -4.07 -2.51
C ALA A 91 -11.21 -4.84 -3.59
N ASP A 92 -11.76 -5.95 -4.08
CA ASP A 92 -11.22 -6.67 -5.24
C ASP A 92 -11.52 -5.95 -6.57
N ALA A 93 -11.04 -6.51 -7.67
CA ALA A 93 -11.23 -5.96 -9.02
C ALA A 93 -12.69 -6.04 -9.52
N GLN A 94 -13.58 -6.73 -8.80
CA GLN A 94 -15.02 -6.79 -9.07
C GLN A 94 -15.80 -5.82 -8.16
N GLY A 95 -15.11 -5.13 -7.25
CA GLY A 95 -15.69 -4.19 -6.30
C GLY A 95 -16.19 -4.81 -5.00
N ASN A 96 -15.95 -6.09 -4.74
CA ASN A 96 -16.34 -6.67 -3.45
C ASN A 96 -15.36 -6.25 -2.37
N THR A 97 -15.87 -5.73 -1.26
CA THR A 97 -15.05 -5.34 -0.12
C THR A 97 -14.38 -6.56 0.50
N LEU A 98 -13.06 -6.58 0.48
CA LEU A 98 -12.22 -7.61 1.08
C LEU A 98 -12.01 -7.35 2.57
N GLN A 99 -11.70 -6.12 2.94
CA GLN A 99 -11.37 -5.74 4.32
C GLN A 99 -11.77 -4.31 4.61
N VAL A 100 -12.15 -4.04 5.86
CA VAL A 100 -12.39 -2.70 6.39
C VAL A 100 -11.71 -2.58 7.74
N ILE A 101 -10.98 -1.49 7.96
CA ILE A 101 -10.37 -1.11 9.24
C ILE A 101 -10.69 0.35 9.54
N GLY A 102 -10.83 0.74 10.81
CA GLY A 102 -11.07 2.14 11.18
C GLY A 102 -11.66 2.31 12.57
N ASP A 103 -12.12 3.54 12.84
CA ASP A 103 -12.71 3.91 14.13
C ASP A 103 -14.08 3.23 14.36
N ASN A 104 -14.20 2.50 15.48
CA ASN A 104 -15.42 1.80 15.90
C ASN A 104 -16.66 2.71 15.88
N GLY A 105 -16.53 3.99 16.27
CA GLY A 105 -17.66 4.91 16.30
C GLY A 105 -18.19 5.31 14.92
N PHE A 106 -17.32 5.32 13.90
CA PHE A 106 -17.73 5.55 12.51
C PHE A 106 -18.21 4.26 11.85
N MET A 107 -17.60 3.11 12.20
CA MET A 107 -17.98 1.79 11.69
C MET A 107 -19.48 1.49 11.86
N GLU A 108 -20.10 1.90 12.97
CA GLU A 108 -21.55 1.72 13.18
C GLU A 108 -22.41 2.46 12.14
N ARG A 109 -22.03 3.68 11.73
CA ARG A 109 -22.74 4.44 10.68
C ARG A 109 -22.46 3.88 9.29
N VAL A 110 -21.22 3.46 9.06
CA VAL A 110 -20.76 2.85 7.81
C VAL A 110 -21.47 1.51 7.53
N GLN A 111 -21.80 0.74 8.58
CA GLN A 111 -22.63 -0.46 8.46
C GLN A 111 -24.05 -0.15 7.93
N GLN A 112 -24.58 1.05 8.17
CA GLN A 112 -25.91 1.45 7.67
C GLN A 112 -25.95 1.57 6.14
N VAL A 113 -24.81 1.79 5.49
CA VAL A 113 -24.67 1.84 4.02
C VAL A 113 -24.03 0.60 3.42
N ALA A 114 -24.05 -0.52 4.15
CA ALA A 114 -23.51 -1.80 3.68
C ALA A 114 -21.99 -1.80 3.46
N LEU A 115 -21.21 -0.90 4.05
CA LEU A 115 -19.76 -0.91 3.84
C LEU A 115 -19.11 -1.88 4.84
N SER A 116 -19.31 -3.16 4.55
CA SER A 116 -18.85 -4.32 5.30
C SER A 116 -18.22 -5.34 4.36
N THR A 117 -17.46 -6.28 4.93
CA THR A 117 -16.78 -7.32 4.14
C THR A 117 -17.78 -8.09 3.28
N GLY A 118 -17.44 -8.24 2.01
CA GLY A 118 -18.16 -8.98 0.98
C GLY A 118 -19.18 -8.16 0.19
N VAL A 119 -19.49 -6.94 0.59
CA VAL A 119 -20.43 -6.10 -0.15
C VAL A 119 -19.78 -5.58 -1.43
N ASN A 120 -20.53 -5.64 -2.53
CA ASN A 120 -20.08 -5.16 -3.83
C ASN A 120 -20.35 -3.65 -3.98
N TRP A 121 -19.31 -2.89 -4.31
CA TRP A 121 -19.29 -1.44 -4.52
C TRP A 121 -19.09 -1.03 -5.98
N ALA A 122 -19.26 -1.95 -6.95
CA ALA A 122 -19.30 -1.56 -8.35
C ALA A 122 -20.45 -0.56 -8.62
N GLU A 123 -20.28 0.31 -9.61
CA GLU A 123 -21.30 1.32 -9.98
C GLU A 123 -22.65 0.67 -10.29
N SER A 124 -22.64 -0.50 -10.92
CA SER A 124 -23.85 -1.29 -11.22
C SER A 124 -24.66 -1.69 -9.99
N THR A 125 -24.03 -1.71 -8.82
CA THR A 125 -24.64 -2.17 -7.56
C THR A 125 -24.89 -1.01 -6.60
N LYS A 126 -23.93 -0.07 -6.48
CA LYS A 126 -23.95 1.01 -5.48
C LYS A 126 -24.03 2.42 -6.07
N GLY A 127 -24.27 2.52 -7.38
CA GLY A 127 -24.24 3.78 -8.11
C GLY A 127 -22.86 4.45 -8.06
N THR A 128 -22.77 5.70 -8.47
CA THR A 128 -21.54 6.51 -8.37
C THR A 128 -21.03 6.52 -6.94
N ASN A 129 -19.86 5.94 -6.74
CA ASN A 129 -19.10 5.88 -5.51
C ASN A 129 -17.60 5.76 -5.84
N ALA A 130 -16.70 6.08 -4.91
CA ALA A 130 -15.28 6.15 -5.23
C ALA A 130 -14.68 4.82 -5.67
N VAL A 131 -15.06 3.69 -5.04
CA VAL A 131 -14.57 2.36 -5.41
C VAL A 131 -15.02 2.00 -6.83
N GLY A 132 -16.32 2.03 -7.10
CA GLY A 132 -16.88 1.69 -8.41
C GLY A 132 -16.36 2.59 -9.53
N THR A 133 -16.21 3.89 -9.25
CA THR A 133 -15.71 4.84 -10.24
C THR A 133 -14.22 4.61 -10.51
N ALA A 134 -13.41 4.34 -9.48
CA ALA A 134 -11.98 4.02 -9.64
C ALA A 134 -11.74 2.70 -10.39
N LEU A 135 -12.64 1.70 -10.22
CA LEU A 135 -12.62 0.47 -11.02
C LEU A 135 -12.82 0.78 -12.51
N PHE A 136 -13.74 1.69 -12.83
CA PHE A 136 -14.07 2.04 -14.22
C PHE A 136 -13.02 2.95 -14.88
N THR A 137 -12.55 3.97 -14.16
CA THR A 137 -11.60 4.95 -14.71
C THR A 137 -10.16 4.46 -14.69
N GLU A 138 -9.88 3.39 -13.94
CA GLU A 138 -8.53 2.91 -13.65
C GLU A 138 -7.63 4.02 -13.06
N ALA A 139 -8.23 4.98 -12.35
CA ALA A 139 -7.55 6.16 -11.82
C ALA A 139 -7.95 6.48 -10.36
N PRO A 140 -7.06 7.13 -9.59
CA PRO A 140 -7.44 7.67 -8.28
C PRO A 140 -8.64 8.61 -8.41
N THR A 141 -9.67 8.34 -7.62
CA THR A 141 -10.98 9.00 -7.73
C THR A 141 -11.46 9.48 -6.37
N LEU A 142 -11.89 10.73 -6.30
CA LEU A 142 -12.64 11.29 -5.19
C LEU A 142 -14.14 11.23 -5.53
N VAL A 143 -14.98 10.92 -4.57
CA VAL A 143 -16.43 11.15 -4.64
C VAL A 143 -16.87 11.79 -3.33
N HIS A 144 -17.42 12.99 -3.41
CA HIS A 144 -17.75 13.83 -2.27
C HIS A 144 -19.23 14.15 -2.20
N ALA A 145 -19.86 13.84 -1.06
CA ALA A 145 -21.21 14.25 -0.73
C ALA A 145 -22.23 13.95 -1.85
N GLN A 146 -22.81 14.99 -2.45
CA GLN A 146 -23.84 14.91 -3.50
C GLN A 146 -23.36 14.25 -4.80
N GLU A 147 -22.05 14.09 -4.98
CA GLU A 147 -21.48 13.33 -6.10
C GLU A 147 -21.79 11.83 -5.99
N HIS A 148 -22.12 11.33 -4.79
CA HIS A 148 -22.66 9.98 -4.66
C HIS A 148 -24.05 9.89 -5.29
N PHE A 149 -24.24 8.89 -6.15
CA PHE A 149 -25.50 8.71 -6.87
C PHE A 149 -26.65 8.46 -5.90
N PHE A 150 -26.49 7.48 -5.00
CA PHE A 150 -27.50 7.19 -3.99
C PHE A 150 -27.51 8.22 -2.87
N ALA A 151 -28.71 8.73 -2.57
CA ALA A 151 -28.94 9.69 -1.50
C ALA A 151 -28.45 9.18 -0.14
N ALA A 152 -28.58 7.87 0.10
CA ALA A 152 -28.09 7.20 1.31
C ALA A 152 -26.58 7.36 1.53
N ASN A 153 -25.79 7.55 0.46
CA ASN A 153 -24.34 7.64 0.53
C ASN A 153 -23.83 9.10 0.61
N ARG A 154 -24.70 10.10 0.45
CA ARG A 154 -24.30 11.53 0.35
C ARG A 154 -23.75 12.14 1.64
N PHE A 155 -23.78 11.41 2.75
CA PHE A 155 -23.07 11.83 3.97
C PHE A 155 -21.57 11.50 3.94
N LEU A 156 -21.12 10.76 2.93
CA LEU A 156 -19.75 10.30 2.81
C LEU A 156 -18.88 11.25 1.98
N THR A 157 -17.58 11.17 2.23
CA THR A 157 -16.52 11.57 1.32
C THR A 157 -15.57 10.39 1.17
N CYS A 158 -15.31 9.98 -0.06
CA CYS A 158 -14.58 8.76 -0.36
C CYS A 158 -13.42 9.06 -1.30
N SER A 159 -12.23 8.57 -0.98
CA SER A 159 -11.02 8.71 -1.80
C SER A 159 -10.49 7.33 -2.10
N ALA A 160 -10.55 6.92 -3.37
CA ALA A 160 -10.18 5.60 -3.80
C ALA A 160 -9.01 5.64 -4.79
N SER A 161 -8.17 4.61 -4.77
CA SER A 161 -7.11 4.41 -5.76
C SER A 161 -7.04 2.94 -6.17
N PRO A 162 -6.97 2.65 -7.49
CA PRO A 162 -6.75 1.30 -7.97
C PRO A 162 -5.34 0.81 -7.63
N ILE A 163 -5.23 -0.51 -7.52
CA ILE A 163 -4.00 -1.28 -7.28
C ILE A 163 -3.86 -2.25 -8.47
N PHE A 164 -2.69 -2.26 -9.10
CA PHE A 164 -2.37 -3.06 -10.28
C PHE A 164 -1.22 -4.03 -10.00
N ASP A 165 -1.25 -5.17 -10.69
CA ASP A 165 -0.16 -6.14 -10.67
C ASP A 165 0.96 -5.76 -11.66
N HIS A 166 2.02 -6.57 -11.68
CA HIS A 166 3.15 -6.42 -12.61
C HIS A 166 2.79 -6.52 -14.09
N ALA A 167 1.61 -7.04 -14.42
CA ALA A 167 1.10 -7.20 -15.78
C ALA A 167 0.18 -6.05 -16.18
N GLY A 168 -0.02 -5.06 -15.30
CA GLY A 168 -0.94 -3.95 -15.50
C GLY A 168 -2.41 -4.34 -15.31
N GLN A 169 -2.69 -5.49 -14.71
CA GLN A 169 -4.05 -5.94 -14.41
C GLN A 169 -4.48 -5.39 -13.06
N MET A 170 -5.72 -4.91 -12.96
CA MET A 170 -6.27 -4.43 -11.70
C MET A 170 -6.44 -5.59 -10.71
N MET A 171 -5.82 -5.46 -9.53
CA MET A 171 -5.98 -6.40 -8.42
C MET A 171 -7.15 -6.01 -7.50
N GLY A 172 -7.42 -4.71 -7.40
CA GLY A 172 -8.45 -4.16 -6.53
C GLY A 172 -8.31 -2.66 -6.32
N VAL A 173 -9.02 -2.15 -5.32
CA VAL A 173 -9.08 -0.72 -5.00
C VAL A 173 -8.86 -0.52 -3.49
N LEU A 174 -7.99 0.41 -3.14
CA LEU A 174 -7.86 0.94 -1.79
C LEU A 174 -8.74 2.18 -1.67
N ASP A 175 -9.55 2.26 -0.62
CA ASP A 175 -10.45 3.39 -0.38
C ASP A 175 -10.31 3.91 1.05
N VAL A 176 -10.41 5.22 1.20
CA VAL A 176 -10.64 5.88 2.49
C VAL A 176 -11.99 6.56 2.45
N SER A 177 -12.89 6.10 3.30
CA SER A 177 -14.24 6.62 3.45
C SER A 177 -14.40 7.30 4.80
N GLY A 178 -14.92 8.52 4.80
CA GLY A 178 -15.17 9.31 6.01
C GLY A 178 -16.47 10.11 5.90
N HIS A 179 -16.85 10.81 6.96
CA HIS A 179 -17.97 11.74 6.90
C HIS A 179 -17.62 12.94 6.00
N GLN A 180 -18.58 13.47 5.23
CA GLN A 180 -18.36 14.58 4.29
C GLN A 180 -17.73 15.83 4.95
N LEU A 181 -18.04 16.09 6.23
CA LEU A 181 -17.46 17.18 7.02
C LEU A 181 -15.99 16.96 7.39
N SER A 182 -15.48 15.74 7.25
CA SER A 182 -14.07 15.38 7.46
C SER A 182 -13.27 15.43 6.16
N TYR A 183 -13.82 15.99 5.08
CA TYR A 183 -13.10 16.12 3.81
C TYR A 183 -11.75 16.80 4.00
N HIS A 184 -10.73 16.24 3.36
CA HIS A 184 -9.41 16.85 3.31
C HIS A 184 -8.79 16.64 1.91
N PRO A 185 -8.22 17.69 1.28
CA PRO A 185 -7.72 17.62 -0.10
C PRO A 185 -6.56 16.64 -0.29
N HIS A 186 -5.81 16.35 0.77
CA HIS A 186 -4.64 15.47 0.70
C HIS A 186 -4.97 13.97 0.85
N THR A 187 -6.21 13.61 1.22
CA THR A 187 -6.59 12.21 1.45
C THR A 187 -6.42 11.38 0.19
N LEU A 188 -6.85 11.88 -0.98
CA LEU A 188 -6.70 11.15 -2.24
C LEU A 188 -5.23 10.87 -2.58
N ALA A 189 -4.34 11.84 -2.33
CA ALA A 189 -2.90 11.66 -2.55
C ALA A 189 -2.32 10.60 -1.61
N MET A 190 -2.74 10.59 -0.33
CA MET A 190 -2.34 9.55 0.63
C MET A 190 -2.81 8.16 0.17
N VAL A 191 -4.08 8.01 -0.24
CA VAL A 191 -4.61 6.73 -0.75
C VAL A 191 -3.85 6.27 -1.99
N ALA A 192 -3.57 7.18 -2.94
CA ALA A 192 -2.81 6.85 -4.15
C ALA A 192 -1.37 6.41 -3.83
N MET A 193 -0.70 7.07 -2.89
CA MET A 193 0.64 6.68 -2.43
C MET A 193 0.60 5.31 -1.73
N SER A 194 -0.39 5.06 -0.88
CA SER A 194 -0.58 3.77 -0.23
C SER A 194 -0.87 2.65 -1.23
N ALA A 195 -1.71 2.87 -2.24
CA ALA A 195 -1.93 1.90 -3.31
C ALA A 195 -0.61 1.55 -4.03
N ARG A 196 0.21 2.55 -4.35
CA ARG A 196 1.55 2.36 -4.94
C ARG A 196 2.49 1.56 -4.02
N MET A 197 2.42 1.75 -2.70
CA MET A 197 3.18 0.96 -1.71
C MET A 197 2.84 -0.52 -1.80
N ILE A 198 1.54 -0.82 -1.88
CA ILE A 198 1.06 -2.19 -2.03
C ILE A 198 1.59 -2.81 -3.32
N GLU A 199 1.54 -2.08 -4.45
CA GLU A 199 2.08 -2.55 -5.73
C GLU A 199 3.57 -2.85 -5.67
N ASN A 200 4.37 -1.95 -5.10
CA ASN A 200 5.82 -2.11 -5.03
C ASN A 200 6.23 -3.28 -4.13
N HIS A 201 5.56 -3.46 -2.98
CA HIS A 201 5.77 -4.61 -2.10
C HIS A 201 5.40 -5.91 -2.81
N TRP A 202 4.23 -5.93 -3.45
CA TRP A 202 3.75 -7.09 -4.20
C TRP A 202 4.69 -7.46 -5.35
N PHE A 203 5.15 -6.47 -6.12
CA PHE A 203 6.09 -6.66 -7.24
C PHE A 203 7.42 -7.22 -6.75
N SER A 204 7.96 -6.63 -5.68
CA SER A 204 9.23 -7.03 -5.09
C SER A 204 9.19 -8.45 -4.56
N ASP A 205 8.10 -8.85 -3.90
CA ASP A 205 7.91 -10.22 -3.44
C ASP A 205 7.71 -11.20 -4.61
N LYS A 206 6.96 -10.81 -5.66
CA LYS A 206 6.75 -11.66 -6.85
C LYS A 206 8.04 -12.00 -7.56
N PHE A 207 8.92 -11.03 -7.73
CA PHE A 207 10.19 -11.20 -8.42
C PHE A 207 11.37 -11.23 -7.45
N ARG A 208 11.14 -11.64 -6.20
CA ARG A 208 12.16 -11.65 -5.14
C ARG A 208 13.36 -12.54 -5.44
N HIS A 209 13.20 -13.52 -6.33
CA HIS A 209 14.23 -14.49 -6.76
C HIS A 209 14.73 -14.23 -8.19
N GLY A 210 14.14 -13.26 -8.90
CA GLY A 210 14.51 -12.91 -10.27
C GLY A 210 15.49 -11.74 -10.31
N LEU A 211 15.99 -11.44 -11.51
CA LEU A 211 16.67 -10.19 -11.77
C LEU A 211 15.65 -9.06 -11.81
N ARG A 212 15.84 -8.05 -10.97
CA ARG A 212 15.06 -6.81 -11.00
C ARG A 212 15.97 -5.64 -11.30
N LEU A 213 15.58 -4.82 -12.26
CA LEU A 213 16.23 -3.56 -12.58
C LEU A 213 15.40 -2.44 -11.97
N HIS A 214 15.99 -1.77 -10.99
CA HIS A 214 15.43 -0.62 -10.30
C HIS A 214 16.02 0.64 -10.94
N PHE A 215 15.21 1.60 -11.35
CA PHE A 215 15.72 2.82 -11.98
C PHE A 215 14.87 4.06 -11.67
N HIS A 216 15.48 5.23 -11.86
CA HIS A 216 14.79 6.51 -11.84
C HIS A 216 15.59 7.57 -12.58
N ALA A 217 14.93 8.59 -13.14
CA ALA A 217 15.59 9.77 -13.72
C ALA A 217 16.43 10.60 -12.72
N ARG A 218 16.31 10.32 -11.43
CA ARG A 218 16.96 11.03 -10.33
C ARG A 218 17.53 10.00 -9.37
N PRO A 219 18.85 9.99 -9.12
CA PRO A 219 19.47 8.91 -8.35
C PRO A 219 19.00 8.90 -6.89
N GLU A 220 18.60 10.05 -6.33
CA GLU A 220 18.09 10.14 -4.95
C GLU A 220 16.72 9.50 -4.76
N MET A 221 16.03 9.18 -5.86
CA MET A 221 14.70 8.56 -5.85
C MET A 221 14.75 7.02 -5.92
N LEU A 222 15.94 6.43 -6.10
CA LEU A 222 16.12 4.97 -6.04
C LEU A 222 15.83 4.46 -4.62
N GLY A 223 15.13 3.33 -4.50
CA GLY A 223 14.69 2.80 -3.20
C GLY A 223 13.52 3.55 -2.57
N THR A 224 12.97 4.57 -3.24
CA THR A 224 11.77 5.27 -2.80
C THR A 224 10.53 4.72 -3.47
N MET A 225 9.36 5.13 -3.00
CA MET A 225 8.08 4.77 -3.60
C MET A 225 7.90 5.11 -5.09
N ARG A 226 8.67 6.07 -5.60
CA ARG A 226 8.62 6.48 -7.01
C ARG A 226 9.60 5.73 -7.90
N GLU A 227 10.44 4.86 -7.35
CA GLU A 227 11.36 4.08 -8.16
C GLU A 227 10.62 3.21 -9.18
N ALA A 228 11.17 3.12 -10.38
CA ALA A 228 10.72 2.21 -11.41
C ALA A 228 11.38 0.85 -11.23
N MET A 229 10.61 -0.21 -11.41
CA MET A 229 11.07 -1.59 -11.30
C MET A 229 10.63 -2.37 -12.52
N VAL A 230 11.57 -3.09 -13.13
CA VAL A 230 11.31 -4.06 -14.20
C VAL A 230 11.93 -5.40 -13.80
N ALA A 231 11.17 -6.48 -14.00
CA ALA A 231 11.65 -7.83 -13.76
C ALA A 231 12.07 -8.48 -15.08
N LEU A 232 13.18 -9.20 -15.08
CA LEU A 232 13.82 -9.74 -16.27
C LEU A 232 13.99 -11.26 -16.17
N SER A 233 13.83 -11.94 -17.30
CA SER A 233 14.31 -13.31 -17.48
C SER A 233 15.84 -13.32 -17.65
N PRO A 234 16.52 -14.48 -17.51
CA PRO A 234 17.95 -14.59 -17.81
C PRO A 234 18.32 -14.17 -19.24
N ASP A 235 17.39 -14.36 -20.18
CA ASP A 235 17.58 -14.03 -21.60
C ASP A 235 17.28 -12.55 -21.92
N GLY A 236 16.90 -11.75 -20.91
CA GLY A 236 16.60 -10.33 -21.08
C GLY A 236 15.17 -10.00 -21.49
N GLU A 237 14.25 -10.96 -21.43
CA GLU A 237 12.83 -10.69 -21.62
C GLU A 237 12.26 -9.93 -20.41
N ILE A 238 11.40 -8.95 -20.65
CA ILE A 238 10.72 -8.22 -19.58
C ILE A 238 9.51 -9.05 -19.10
N LEU A 239 9.54 -9.51 -17.85
CA LEU A 239 8.47 -10.33 -17.25
C LEU A 239 7.32 -9.48 -16.68
N GLY A 240 7.63 -8.25 -16.27
CA GLY A 240 6.67 -7.29 -15.74
C GLY A 240 7.34 -6.01 -15.29
N ALA A 241 6.52 -5.00 -15.02
CA ALA A 241 6.96 -3.68 -14.59
C ALA A 241 6.01 -3.13 -13.53
N ASN A 242 6.53 -2.35 -12.58
CA ASN A 242 5.67 -1.57 -11.69
C ASN A 242 5.12 -0.32 -12.40
N ARG A 243 4.12 0.32 -11.81
CA ARG A 243 3.47 1.50 -12.40
C ARG A 243 4.46 2.65 -12.67
N SER A 244 5.49 2.81 -11.84
CA SER A 244 6.54 3.82 -12.03
C SER A 244 7.39 3.59 -13.29
N ALA A 245 7.67 2.34 -13.63
CA ALA A 245 8.40 2.00 -14.84
C ALA A 245 7.57 2.31 -16.09
N LEU A 246 6.27 2.01 -16.07
CA LEU A 246 5.37 2.34 -17.19
C LEU A 246 5.30 3.85 -17.43
N GLU A 247 5.16 4.64 -16.35
CA GLU A 247 5.13 6.10 -16.41
C GLU A 247 6.45 6.71 -16.91
N GLN A 248 7.59 6.27 -16.37
CA GLN A 248 8.90 6.81 -16.75
C GLN A 248 9.34 6.40 -18.16
N LEU A 249 8.91 5.22 -18.63
CA LEU A 249 9.20 4.75 -19.98
C LEU A 249 8.13 5.18 -20.99
N GLY A 250 6.97 5.69 -20.56
CA GLY A 250 5.87 5.99 -21.47
C GLY A 250 5.37 4.76 -22.25
N LEU A 251 5.49 3.57 -21.68
CA LEU A 251 5.13 2.29 -22.31
C LEU A 251 4.09 1.55 -21.47
N ASN A 252 3.29 0.71 -22.12
CA ASN A 252 2.43 -0.25 -21.43
C ASN A 252 3.10 -1.63 -21.32
N VAL A 253 2.57 -2.50 -20.46
CA VAL A 253 3.15 -3.83 -20.21
C VAL A 253 3.24 -4.68 -21.50
N PRO A 254 2.20 -4.78 -22.36
CA PRO A 254 2.32 -5.53 -23.60
C PRO A 254 3.45 -5.05 -24.53
N ALA A 255 3.68 -3.73 -24.59
CA ALA A 255 4.78 -3.16 -25.37
C ALA A 255 6.14 -3.54 -24.76
N LEU A 256 6.32 -3.40 -23.44
CA LEU A 256 7.56 -3.79 -22.76
C LEU A 256 7.90 -5.27 -22.97
N ARG A 257 6.91 -6.15 -22.82
CA ARG A 257 7.09 -7.60 -23.02
C ARG A 257 7.55 -7.96 -24.43
N LYS A 258 7.11 -7.22 -25.45
CA LYS A 258 7.48 -7.44 -26.85
C LYS A 258 8.89 -6.93 -27.19
N LEU A 259 9.33 -5.85 -26.55
CA LEU A 259 10.61 -5.19 -26.85
C LEU A 259 11.79 -5.88 -26.14
N GLY A 260 11.61 -6.33 -24.89
CA GLY A 260 12.71 -6.88 -24.09
C GLY A 260 13.75 -5.82 -23.67
N LEU A 261 14.74 -6.23 -22.88
CA LEU A 261 15.73 -5.33 -22.28
C LEU A 261 16.55 -4.57 -23.33
N GLU A 262 17.04 -5.28 -24.34
CA GLU A 262 17.94 -4.70 -25.36
C GLU A 262 17.24 -3.64 -26.19
N ALA A 263 16.00 -3.87 -26.63
CA ALA A 263 15.28 -2.87 -27.41
C ALA A 263 14.79 -1.70 -26.55
N VAL A 264 14.61 -1.87 -25.23
CA VAL A 264 14.18 -0.78 -24.34
C VAL A 264 15.35 0.07 -23.86
N PHE A 265 16.52 -0.52 -23.59
CA PHE A 265 17.64 0.18 -22.94
C PHE A 265 18.97 0.11 -23.69
N GLY A 266 19.06 -0.65 -24.79
CA GLY A 266 20.30 -0.85 -25.54
C GLY A 266 21.37 -1.65 -24.77
N ILE A 267 20.98 -2.45 -23.78
CA ILE A 267 21.90 -3.21 -22.91
C ILE A 267 21.45 -4.65 -22.76
N THR A 268 22.41 -5.56 -22.55
CA THR A 268 22.14 -7.00 -22.33
C THR A 268 22.19 -7.35 -20.83
N VAL A 269 21.60 -8.48 -20.44
CA VAL A 269 21.71 -8.99 -19.06
C VAL A 269 23.17 -9.24 -18.68
N GLY A 270 23.99 -9.72 -19.62
CA GLY A 270 25.43 -9.91 -19.43
C GLY A 270 26.16 -8.62 -19.08
N ALA A 271 25.88 -7.53 -19.79
CA ALA A 271 26.47 -6.22 -19.51
C ALA A 271 26.04 -5.64 -18.15
N ILE A 272 24.78 -5.86 -17.75
CA ILE A 272 24.32 -5.52 -16.39
C ILE A 272 25.10 -6.32 -15.34
N ALA A 273 25.27 -7.63 -15.56
CA ALA A 273 26.02 -8.49 -14.64
C ALA A 273 27.51 -8.11 -14.56
N ASP A 274 28.13 -7.72 -15.68
CA ASP A 274 29.51 -7.21 -15.72
C ASP A 274 29.65 -5.91 -14.95
N HIS A 275 28.72 -4.96 -15.11
CA HIS A 275 28.74 -3.71 -14.32
C HIS A 275 28.66 -4.02 -12.82
N CYS A 276 27.73 -4.87 -12.39
CA CYS A 276 27.58 -5.20 -10.97
C CYS A 276 28.80 -5.91 -10.37
N ARG A 277 29.59 -6.64 -11.17
CA ARG A 277 30.85 -7.26 -10.71
C ARG A 277 31.95 -6.24 -10.40
N HIS A 278 31.99 -5.15 -11.15
CA HIS A 278 33.08 -4.16 -11.09
C HIS A 278 32.69 -2.89 -10.31
N HIS A 279 31.39 -2.58 -10.24
CA HIS A 279 30.84 -1.32 -9.74
C HIS A 279 29.55 -1.55 -8.93
N ALA A 280 29.58 -2.46 -7.96
CA ALA A 280 28.39 -2.91 -7.21
C ALA A 280 27.60 -1.77 -6.53
N ASP A 281 28.30 -0.74 -6.06
CA ASP A 281 27.69 0.36 -5.29
C ASP A 281 27.27 1.56 -6.14
N GLU A 282 27.70 1.62 -7.40
CA GLU A 282 27.46 2.76 -8.29
C GLU A 282 26.26 2.51 -9.23
N PRO A 283 25.24 3.39 -9.24
CA PRO A 283 24.15 3.29 -10.20
C PRO A 283 24.66 3.38 -11.63
N MET A 284 24.26 2.44 -12.48
CA MET A 284 24.53 2.51 -13.92
C MET A 284 23.61 3.53 -14.59
N ARG A 285 24.04 4.07 -15.73
CA ARG A 285 23.20 4.92 -16.57
C ARG A 285 22.58 4.07 -17.67
N LEU A 286 21.25 4.08 -17.73
CA LEU A 286 20.48 3.46 -18.79
C LEU A 286 19.89 4.55 -19.68
N TYR A 287 19.74 4.23 -20.96
CA TYR A 287 19.21 5.16 -21.94
C TYR A 287 18.01 4.52 -22.63
N PRO A 288 16.78 4.91 -22.25
CA PRO A 288 15.57 4.42 -22.91
C PRO A 288 15.61 4.65 -24.41
N GLN A 289 15.20 3.66 -25.19
CA GLN A 289 15.16 3.72 -26.64
C GLN A 289 13.70 3.92 -27.09
N HIS A 290 13.43 5.03 -27.78
CA HIS A 290 12.11 5.36 -28.31
C HIS A 290 12.18 5.50 -29.82
N GLY A 291 11.79 4.45 -30.56
CA GLY A 291 11.70 4.50 -32.02
C GLY A 291 13.02 4.89 -32.72
N GLY A 292 14.17 4.51 -32.14
CA GLY A 292 15.50 4.87 -32.64
C GLY A 292 16.10 6.16 -32.07
N GLN A 293 15.39 6.89 -31.21
CA GLN A 293 15.93 8.01 -30.44
C GLN A 293 16.29 7.58 -29.02
N VAL A 294 17.41 8.12 -28.53
CA VAL A 294 17.91 7.89 -27.18
C VAL A 294 17.28 8.91 -26.25
N GLY A 295 16.53 8.46 -25.26
CA GLY A 295 15.91 9.30 -24.23
C GLY A 295 16.90 9.77 -23.16
N ASP A 296 16.39 10.58 -22.23
CA ASP A 296 17.16 11.07 -21.08
C ASP A 296 17.67 9.92 -20.20
N PRO A 297 18.86 10.08 -19.58
CA PRO A 297 19.46 9.01 -18.80
C PRO A 297 18.64 8.69 -17.54
N LEU A 298 18.51 7.40 -17.27
CA LEU A 298 17.96 6.87 -16.02
C LEU A 298 19.10 6.26 -15.20
N PHE A 299 19.11 6.51 -13.89
CA PHE A 299 20.03 5.88 -12.97
C PHE A 299 19.43 4.57 -12.52
N ALA A 300 20.19 3.48 -12.58
CA ALA A 300 19.68 2.15 -12.29
C ALA A 300 20.58 1.32 -11.37
N ARG A 301 19.95 0.44 -10.60
CA ARG A 301 20.58 -0.61 -9.79
C ARG A 301 19.92 -1.94 -10.16
N ALA A 302 20.74 -2.94 -10.40
CA ALA A 302 20.26 -4.30 -10.58
C ALA A 302 20.31 -5.06 -9.26
N LEU A 303 19.20 -5.72 -8.91
CA LEU A 303 19.12 -6.60 -7.76
C LEU A 303 19.04 -8.05 -8.24
N PHE A 304 19.99 -8.84 -7.74
CA PHE A 304 20.10 -10.28 -7.99
C PHE A 304 19.91 -11.02 -6.68
N ASN A 305 18.89 -11.87 -6.61
CA ASN A 305 18.63 -12.71 -5.45
C ASN A 305 18.62 -14.18 -5.85
N TRP A 306 19.55 -14.58 -6.72
CA TRP A 306 19.61 -15.94 -7.26
C TRP A 306 20.28 -16.90 -6.25
N PRO A 307 19.57 -17.87 -5.64
CA PRO A 307 20.19 -18.68 -4.59
C PRO A 307 21.05 -19.86 -5.09
N THR A 308 21.09 -20.25 -6.38
CA THR A 308 21.66 -21.59 -6.73
C THR A 308 22.24 -21.88 -8.14
N PHE A 309 22.45 -20.94 -9.08
CA PHE A 309 23.03 -21.29 -10.41
C PHE A 309 24.07 -20.30 -10.96
N TRP A 310 25.06 -19.93 -10.14
CA TRP A 310 26.33 -19.41 -10.66
C TRP A 310 27.51 -20.42 -10.58
N PRO A 311 27.33 -21.69 -10.98
CA PRO A 311 28.47 -22.46 -11.46
C PRO A 311 28.18 -23.12 -12.82
N ALA A 312 28.02 -22.33 -13.89
CA ALA A 312 27.99 -22.88 -15.27
C ALA A 312 28.31 -21.87 -16.39
N VAL A 313 28.84 -20.68 -16.10
CA VAL A 313 29.59 -19.89 -17.07
C VAL A 313 31.02 -19.84 -16.58
N SER A 314 31.78 -20.89 -16.87
CA SER A 314 33.19 -21.01 -16.48
C SER A 314 34.06 -21.32 -17.70
N LEU A 315 35.03 -20.41 -17.92
CA LEU A 315 36.38 -20.64 -18.44
C LEU A 315 36.61 -20.72 -19.96
N ALA A 316 36.94 -19.55 -20.52
CA ALA A 316 38.21 -19.35 -21.22
C ALA A 316 38.59 -17.87 -21.01
N THR A 317 39.26 -17.51 -19.93
CA THR A 317 40.72 -17.54 -19.83
C THR A 317 41.17 -17.75 -18.39
N GLY A 318 42.19 -18.58 -18.20
CA GLY A 318 42.70 -18.96 -16.88
C GLY A 318 43.25 -17.77 -16.10
N VAL A 319 42.54 -17.41 -15.03
CA VAL A 319 43.11 -16.84 -13.81
C VAL A 319 42.43 -17.58 -12.67
N ALA A 320 43.23 -18.19 -11.79
CA ALA A 320 42.73 -18.90 -10.62
C ALA A 320 42.00 -17.91 -9.70
N VAL A 321 40.69 -18.12 -9.52
CA VAL A 321 39.91 -17.42 -8.51
C VAL A 321 40.20 -18.08 -7.15
N PRO A 322 40.63 -17.33 -6.12
CA PRO A 322 40.79 -17.90 -4.80
C PRO A 322 39.43 -18.37 -4.28
N ARG A 323 39.42 -19.52 -3.59
CA ARG A 323 38.28 -20.04 -2.84
C ARG A 323 37.83 -18.99 -1.81
N ALA A 324 36.84 -18.18 -2.16
CA ALA A 324 36.18 -17.24 -1.25
C ALA A 324 34.71 -17.10 -1.64
N ALA A 325 33.95 -18.18 -1.40
CA ALA A 325 32.49 -18.14 -1.44
C ALA A 325 31.93 -19.08 -0.36
N GLU A 326 32.34 -18.85 0.87
CA GLU A 326 31.63 -19.34 2.06
C GLU A 326 31.53 -18.27 3.17
N ALA A 327 31.93 -17.03 2.86
CA ALA A 327 31.95 -15.92 3.80
C ALA A 327 31.25 -14.69 3.18
N LEU A 328 29.91 -14.69 3.22
CA LEU A 328 29.06 -13.48 3.27
C LEU A 328 27.61 -13.89 3.61
N ARG A 329 27.47 -14.65 4.69
CA ARG A 329 26.37 -14.37 5.62
C ARG A 329 26.81 -13.14 6.41
N PRO A 330 25.98 -12.10 6.61
CA PRO A 330 26.33 -11.04 7.54
C PRO A 330 26.39 -11.66 8.94
N GLN A 331 27.59 -11.91 9.43
CA GLN A 331 27.82 -11.99 10.86
C GLN A 331 27.79 -10.54 11.38
N PRO A 332 27.05 -10.25 12.46
CA PRO A 332 27.13 -8.94 13.08
C PRO A 332 28.55 -8.74 13.58
N GLN A 333 29.30 -7.82 12.96
CA GLN A 333 30.52 -7.30 13.55
C GLN A 333 30.10 -6.49 14.78
N LEU A 334 30.18 -7.14 15.94
CA LEU A 334 30.32 -6.43 17.20
C LEU A 334 31.56 -5.56 17.06
N ALA A 335 31.36 -4.25 17.00
CA ALA A 335 32.34 -3.33 17.55
C ALA A 335 32.68 -3.86 18.96
N LEU A 336 33.97 -3.92 19.28
CA LEU A 336 34.46 -4.16 20.65
C LEU A 336 33.96 -3.02 21.54
N VAL A 337 32.69 -3.11 21.94
CA VAL A 337 32.14 -2.44 23.09
C VAL A 337 32.73 -3.20 24.27
N ALA A 338 33.43 -2.49 25.15
CA ALA A 338 33.92 -3.04 26.41
C ALA A 338 32.83 -3.90 27.05
N GLU A 339 33.19 -5.10 27.50
CA GLU A 339 32.22 -6.01 28.09
C GLU A 339 31.38 -5.29 29.16
N PRO A 340 30.04 -5.42 29.12
CA PRO A 340 29.22 -4.86 30.18
C PRO A 340 29.64 -5.53 31.47
N SER A 341 30.12 -4.73 32.41
CA SER A 341 30.38 -5.14 33.78
C SER A 341 29.18 -5.93 34.32
N ALA A 342 29.43 -6.95 35.15
CA ALA A 342 28.41 -7.84 35.70
C ALA A 342 27.23 -7.10 36.39
N ASP A 343 27.43 -5.86 36.80
CA ASP A 343 26.40 -4.97 37.33
C ASP A 343 25.34 -4.54 36.29
N HIS A 344 25.71 -4.33 35.02
CA HIS A 344 24.78 -3.89 33.97
C HIS A 344 23.88 -5.00 33.43
N THR A 345 24.39 -6.23 33.33
CA THR A 345 23.60 -7.40 32.96
C THR A 345 22.60 -7.76 34.05
N ALA A 346 23.01 -7.75 35.32
CA ALA A 346 22.13 -7.98 36.46
C ALA A 346 21.03 -6.89 36.58
N ALA A 347 21.37 -5.62 36.36
CA ALA A 347 20.40 -4.52 36.35
C ALA A 347 19.37 -4.63 35.22
N ASN A 348 19.79 -5.02 34.01
CA ASN A 348 18.89 -5.19 32.87
C ASN A 348 17.93 -6.38 33.05
N THR A 349 18.40 -7.51 33.61
CA THR A 349 17.51 -8.63 33.96
C THR A 349 16.53 -8.24 35.07
N THR A 350 16.97 -7.42 36.03
CA THR A 350 16.10 -6.93 37.12
C THR A 350 15.01 -6.00 36.59
N LEU A 351 15.37 -5.09 35.67
CA LEU A 351 14.42 -4.16 35.06
C LEU A 351 13.39 -4.87 34.18
N GLN A 352 13.81 -5.86 33.39
CA GLN A 352 12.89 -6.68 32.59
C GLN A 352 11.92 -7.49 33.46
N ALA A 353 12.40 -8.01 34.60
CA ALA A 353 11.54 -8.71 35.57
C ALA A 353 10.51 -7.77 36.22
N GLN A 354 10.92 -6.55 36.57
CA GLN A 354 10.03 -5.52 37.12
C GLN A 354 8.99 -5.04 36.09
N GLU A 355 9.40 -4.85 34.83
CA GLU A 355 8.50 -4.49 33.73
C GLU A 355 7.45 -5.60 33.51
N MET A 356 7.87 -6.86 33.48
CA MET A 356 6.97 -8.00 33.31
C MET A 356 5.98 -8.15 34.47
N ALA A 357 6.45 -7.94 35.71
CA ALA A 357 5.60 -7.96 36.90
C ALA A 357 4.53 -6.84 36.85
N ALA A 358 4.90 -5.64 36.39
CA ALA A 358 3.96 -4.53 36.20
C ALA A 358 2.91 -4.84 35.12
N ILE A 359 3.32 -5.48 34.01
CA ILE A 359 2.41 -5.91 32.94
C ILE A 359 1.41 -6.96 33.46
N ARG A 360 1.88 -8.00 34.15
CA ARG A 360 1.02 -9.07 34.69
C ARG A 360 0.05 -8.52 35.75
N SER A 361 0.54 -7.71 36.68
CA SER A 361 -0.30 -7.06 37.69
C SER A 361 -1.39 -6.16 37.09
N ALA A 362 -1.08 -5.38 36.04
CA ALA A 362 -2.06 -4.56 35.35
C ALA A 362 -3.11 -5.37 34.57
N VAL A 363 -2.71 -6.52 34.01
CA VAL A 363 -3.64 -7.44 33.32
C VAL A 363 -4.58 -8.11 34.33
N ASP A 364 -4.05 -8.54 35.47
CA ASP A 364 -4.85 -9.16 36.55
C ASP A 364 -5.83 -8.15 37.17
N ALA A 365 -5.37 -6.92 37.46
CA ALA A 365 -6.22 -5.84 37.96
C ALA A 365 -7.30 -5.41 36.94
N ALA A 366 -7.06 -5.64 35.65
CA ALA A 366 -8.02 -5.42 34.57
C ALA A 366 -8.94 -6.63 34.29
N GLY A 367 -8.83 -7.72 35.07
CA GLY A 367 -9.63 -8.94 34.89
C GLY A 367 -9.37 -9.63 33.55
N GLY A 368 -8.13 -9.57 33.05
CA GLY A 368 -7.75 -10.12 31.73
C GLY A 368 -8.04 -9.21 30.54
N ASN A 369 -8.61 -8.01 30.73
CA ASN A 369 -8.88 -7.08 29.63
C ASN A 369 -7.61 -6.30 29.23
N ILE A 370 -6.94 -6.77 28.17
CA ILE A 370 -5.69 -6.18 27.65
C ILE A 370 -5.83 -4.71 27.25
N SER A 371 -7.00 -4.29 26.74
CA SER A 371 -7.23 -2.89 26.34
C SER A 371 -7.29 -1.95 27.54
N ARG A 372 -7.83 -2.43 28.66
CA ARG A 372 -7.89 -1.69 29.93
C ARG A 372 -6.51 -1.67 30.62
N ALA A 373 -5.79 -2.79 30.63
CA ALA A 373 -4.43 -2.88 31.17
C ALA A 373 -3.44 -1.95 30.41
N ALA A 374 -3.53 -1.91 29.08
CA ALA A 374 -2.74 -1.02 28.23
C ALA A 374 -2.96 0.47 28.57
N ARG A 375 -4.22 0.86 28.80
CA ARG A 375 -4.56 2.24 29.18
C ARG A 375 -4.06 2.60 30.58
N GLN A 376 -4.07 1.65 31.52
CA GLN A 376 -3.55 1.84 32.88
C GLN A 376 -2.03 2.00 32.91
N LEU A 377 -1.32 1.32 32.01
CA LEU A 377 0.13 1.38 31.89
C LEU A 377 0.64 2.47 30.94
N GLY A 378 -0.24 3.15 30.20
CA GLY A 378 0.15 4.17 29.22
C GLY A 378 0.90 3.61 28.02
N VAL A 379 0.69 2.33 27.67
CA VAL A 379 1.39 1.64 26.57
C VAL A 379 0.41 1.08 25.54
N ALA A 380 0.89 0.82 24.32
CA ALA A 380 0.06 0.18 23.29
C ALA A 380 -0.30 -1.27 23.65
N ARG A 381 -1.50 -1.73 23.25
CA ARG A 381 -1.96 -3.12 23.46
C ARG A 381 -0.99 -4.15 22.87
N ASN A 382 -0.41 -3.85 21.71
CA ASN A 382 0.56 -4.71 21.04
C ASN A 382 1.86 -4.86 21.84
N THR A 383 2.24 -3.87 22.65
CA THR A 383 3.39 -3.98 23.57
C THR A 383 3.13 -5.02 24.64
N ILE A 384 1.92 -5.04 25.22
CA ILE A 384 1.51 -6.07 26.19
C ILE A 384 1.47 -7.45 25.54
N TYR A 385 0.83 -7.60 24.38
CA TYR A 385 0.78 -8.88 23.66
C TYR A 385 2.17 -9.43 23.32
N ARG A 386 3.07 -8.57 22.82
CA ARG A 386 4.44 -8.97 22.48
C ARG A 386 5.22 -9.42 23.72
N LYS A 387 5.06 -8.73 24.85
CA LYS A 387 5.76 -9.04 26.10
C LYS A 387 5.23 -10.33 26.74
N LEU A 388 3.91 -10.53 26.80
CA LEU A 388 3.31 -11.78 27.29
C LEU A 388 3.73 -12.97 26.42
N ARG A 389 3.66 -12.84 25.10
CA ARG A 389 4.08 -13.90 24.16
C ARG A 389 5.58 -14.22 24.26
N ALA A 390 6.42 -13.23 24.51
CA ALA A 390 7.85 -13.44 24.73
C ALA A 390 8.13 -14.14 26.07
N ALA A 391 7.32 -13.90 27.09
CA ALA A 391 7.41 -14.59 28.38
C ALA A 391 6.91 -16.03 28.30
N ASP A 392 5.84 -16.29 27.55
CA ASP A 392 5.31 -17.65 27.33
C ASP A 392 6.25 -18.51 26.46
N ALA A 393 7.08 -17.88 25.62
CA ALA A 393 8.11 -18.57 24.84
C ALA A 393 9.42 -18.82 25.62
N ALA A 394 9.57 -18.21 26.80
CA ALA A 394 10.74 -18.33 27.67
C ALA A 394 10.48 -19.16 28.95
N ALA A 395 9.22 -19.54 29.18
CA ALA A 395 8.78 -20.50 30.19
C ALA A 395 8.70 -21.91 29.60
#